data_AF-A0A2N0XYA5-F1
#
_entry.id   AF-A0A2N0XYA5-F1
#
_cell.length_a   1.000
_cell.length_b   1.000
_cell.length_c   1.000
_cell.angle_alpha   90.00
_cell.angle_beta   90.00
_cell.angle_gamma   90.00
#
_symmetry.space_group_name_H-M   'P 1'
#
loop_
_entity.id
_entity.type
_entity.pdbx_description
1 polymer ?
#
loop_
_entity_poly.entity_id
_entity_poly.type
_entity_poly.pdbx_seq_one_letter_code
_entity_poly.pdbx_strand_id
1 'polypeptide(L)'
;MQLKPLRSLAPLYLALVSTGAMAHHHNQEIYFPDVGQAKAEYVSPSITQSIQPGQKIDNLFELQFDNEKATIQKLGNNTYWVGVNYYNTTVVVDKKAGVMLIDPLGADRVATVLKAVKQITNKPITAMVYSHYHLDHVEGASTIQDYVDKNQSEKLEIYASQAVYDKIMHHTTKNDNGEIEAKIPLPTKVQQYKRGKTIKFGDQRVRFIAPKGHGHTPDNTMIWIQNDKVMHFADMINPDQLPFYNFAGAENFHGYEEDLRFLLKKGERGHWKYVNGGHGNIGSPEDVRKLLEYIEDLRTEVGKQLDIAPYQPQLADGNHFIWVKRWQDSISAGVREALEPKYGHMYGFNSGAVETHAIKVLFDMTDH
;
A
#
# COMPACT_ATOMS: atom_id res chain seq x y z
N MET A 1 39.82 -6.81 77.64
CA MET A 1 39.79 -8.20 77.14
C MET A 1 38.70 -8.26 76.06
N GLN A 2 38.95 -8.22 74.74
CA GLN A 2 39.65 -9.22 73.88
C GLN A 2 39.13 -10.64 74.20
N LEU A 3 38.50 -11.42 73.31
CA LEU A 3 38.78 -11.69 71.89
C LEU A 3 37.55 -12.16 71.06
N LYS A 4 37.69 -11.95 69.74
CA LYS A 4 36.94 -12.50 68.57
C LYS A 4 37.50 -13.91 68.18
N PRO A 5 36.87 -14.74 67.32
CA PRO A 5 36.80 -14.52 65.85
C PRO A 5 35.46 -14.87 65.19
N LEU A 6 34.95 -14.02 64.28
CA LEU A 6 35.03 -14.15 62.81
C LEU A 6 34.51 -15.47 62.23
N ARG A 7 33.34 -15.39 61.57
CA ARG A 7 33.09 -16.09 60.31
C ARG A 7 32.67 -15.08 59.24
N SER A 8 33.21 -15.33 58.07
CA SER A 8 33.44 -14.46 56.93
C SER A 8 32.19 -14.14 56.11
N LEU A 9 32.15 -12.90 55.62
CA LEU A 9 31.44 -12.49 54.42
C LEU A 9 31.87 -13.36 53.23
N ALA A 10 30.91 -13.93 52.52
CA ALA A 10 31.10 -14.41 51.15
C ALA A 10 30.38 -13.43 50.20
N PRO A 11 31.00 -13.00 49.10
CA PRO A 11 30.50 -11.92 48.24
C PRO A 11 29.51 -12.44 47.19
N LEU A 12 28.68 -11.50 46.72
CA LEU A 12 28.05 -11.50 45.40
C LEU A 12 28.95 -12.18 44.36
N TYR A 13 28.48 -13.31 43.80
CA TYR A 13 28.93 -13.77 42.50
C TYR A 13 27.84 -13.50 41.47
N LEU A 14 28.16 -12.53 40.63
CA LEU A 14 27.54 -12.21 39.37
C LEU A 14 27.60 -13.46 38.47
N ALA A 15 26.49 -14.19 38.33
CA ALA A 15 26.35 -15.15 37.24
C ALA A 15 25.85 -14.40 36.01
N LEU A 16 26.80 -13.88 35.23
CA LEU A 16 26.61 -13.64 33.81
C LEU A 16 26.25 -14.98 33.17
N VAL A 17 24.96 -15.26 33.02
CA VAL A 17 24.51 -16.20 32.00
C VAL A 17 24.41 -15.37 30.74
N SER A 18 25.48 -15.40 29.94
CA SER A 18 25.43 -15.07 28.53
C SER A 18 24.46 -16.05 27.87
N THR A 19 23.17 -15.72 27.86
CA THR A 19 22.27 -16.26 26.85
C THR A 19 22.72 -15.63 25.55
N GLY A 20 23.57 -16.36 24.82
CA GLY A 20 23.88 -16.03 23.44
C GLY A 20 22.55 -15.83 22.74
N ALA A 21 22.36 -14.63 22.19
CA ALA A 21 21.33 -14.41 21.20
C ALA A 21 21.63 -15.41 20.07
N MET A 22 20.92 -16.54 20.08
CA MET A 22 20.72 -17.30 18.87
C MET A 22 19.93 -16.36 17.98
N ALA A 23 20.65 -15.53 17.23
CA ALA A 23 20.14 -14.90 16.05
C ALA A 23 19.66 -16.07 15.19
N HIS A 24 18.37 -16.35 15.25
CA HIS A 24 17.69 -17.08 14.19
C HIS A 24 17.80 -16.18 12.96
N HIS A 25 18.94 -16.26 12.30
CA HIS A 25 19.07 -15.88 10.90
C HIS A 25 18.13 -16.82 10.16
N HIS A 26 16.86 -16.44 10.08
CA HIS A 26 16.00 -16.86 8.99
C HIS A 26 16.56 -16.19 7.73
N ASN A 27 17.65 -16.75 7.20
CA ASN A 27 17.99 -16.66 5.78
C ASN A 27 16.95 -17.51 5.01
N GLN A 28 15.67 -17.19 5.15
CA GLN A 28 14.78 -17.46 4.04
C GLN A 28 15.08 -16.34 3.06
N GLU A 29 15.90 -16.64 2.05
CA GLU A 29 15.89 -15.83 0.84
C GLU A 29 14.42 -15.63 0.49
N ILE A 30 13.99 -14.36 0.40
CA ILE A 30 12.65 -14.05 -0.07
C ILE A 30 12.61 -14.60 -1.49
N TYR A 31 11.88 -15.69 -1.68
CA TYR A 31 11.76 -16.33 -2.98
C TYR A 31 10.82 -15.48 -3.83
N PHE A 32 11.39 -14.84 -4.84
CA PHE A 32 10.63 -14.21 -5.91
C PHE A 32 10.40 -15.29 -6.97
N PRO A 33 9.16 -15.79 -7.14
CA PRO A 33 8.89 -16.73 -8.21
C PRO A 33 9.23 -16.08 -9.55
N ASP A 34 9.82 -16.86 -10.47
CA ASP A 34 9.75 -16.53 -11.89
C ASP A 34 8.26 -16.38 -12.21
N VAL A 35 7.84 -15.14 -12.50
CA VAL A 35 6.44 -14.85 -12.80
C VAL A 35 6.10 -15.62 -14.07
N GLY A 36 5.39 -16.73 -13.90
CA GLY A 36 5.03 -17.63 -14.99
C GLY A 36 4.44 -16.84 -16.15
N GLN A 37 4.97 -17.04 -17.36
CA GLN A 37 4.58 -16.33 -18.56
C GLN A 37 3.09 -16.53 -18.87
N ALA A 38 2.24 -15.59 -18.48
CA ALA A 38 0.91 -15.46 -19.06
C ALA A 38 0.43 -14.00 -19.20
N LYS A 39 0.41 -13.56 -20.47
CA LYS A 39 -0.38 -12.48 -21.10
C LYS A 39 0.03 -11.01 -20.94
N ALA A 40 0.86 -10.62 -19.98
CA ALA A 40 1.39 -9.25 -19.96
C ALA A 40 2.66 -9.15 -20.82
N GLU A 41 2.77 -8.09 -21.62
CA GLU A 41 4.03 -7.74 -22.28
C GLU A 41 4.87 -6.91 -21.29
N TYR A 42 6.02 -7.44 -20.90
CA TYR A 42 6.97 -6.79 -20.00
C TYR A 42 7.93 -5.92 -20.80
N VAL A 43 8.17 -4.70 -20.32
CA VAL A 43 9.03 -3.71 -20.98
C VAL A 43 9.97 -3.05 -19.97
N SER A 44 11.15 -2.64 -20.43
CA SER A 44 12.04 -1.81 -19.61
C SER A 44 11.42 -0.45 -19.31
N PRO A 45 11.65 0.13 -18.12
CA PRO A 45 11.09 1.43 -17.76
C PRO A 45 11.63 2.55 -18.65
N SER A 46 10.78 3.51 -18.98
CA SER A 46 11.12 4.67 -19.80
C SER A 46 10.57 5.98 -19.24
N ILE A 47 11.46 6.95 -19.06
CA ILE A 47 11.10 8.32 -18.70
C ILE A 47 10.59 9.13 -19.91
N THR A 48 10.88 8.71 -21.15
CA THR A 48 10.51 9.47 -22.36
C THR A 48 9.31 8.88 -23.10
N GLN A 49 9.12 7.56 -23.04
CA GLN A 49 8.07 6.85 -23.75
C GLN A 49 6.98 6.38 -22.79
N SER A 50 5.73 6.70 -23.12
CA SER A 50 4.58 6.19 -22.37
C SER A 50 4.44 4.68 -22.55
N ILE A 51 4.26 3.96 -21.44
CA ILE A 51 3.94 2.53 -21.44
C ILE A 51 2.56 2.30 -22.08
N GLN A 52 2.37 1.20 -22.81
CA GLN A 52 1.05 0.87 -23.34
C GLN A 52 0.14 0.29 -22.23
N PRO A 53 -1.18 0.54 -22.26
CA PRO A 53 -2.09 -0.06 -21.28
C PRO A 53 -1.99 -1.59 -21.29
N GLY A 54 -1.77 -2.18 -20.11
CA GLY A 54 -1.61 -3.63 -19.95
C GLY A 54 -0.16 -4.14 -20.01
N GLN A 55 0.78 -3.33 -20.51
CA GLN A 55 2.21 -3.61 -20.35
C GLN A 55 2.65 -3.43 -18.89
N LYS A 56 3.71 -4.13 -18.52
CA LYS A 56 4.27 -4.17 -17.17
C LYS A 56 5.75 -3.78 -17.19
N ILE A 57 6.25 -3.22 -16.09
CA ILE A 57 7.69 -3.03 -15.93
C ILE A 57 8.34 -4.39 -15.68
N ASP A 58 9.30 -4.74 -16.53
CA ASP A 58 10.10 -5.95 -16.39
C ASP A 58 11.05 -5.87 -15.20
N ASN A 59 11.30 -7.00 -14.54
CA ASN A 59 12.18 -7.13 -13.36
C ASN A 59 11.92 -6.07 -12.28
N LEU A 60 10.66 -5.64 -12.12
CA LEU A 60 10.32 -4.51 -11.27
C LEU A 60 10.82 -4.70 -9.83
N PHE A 61 10.76 -5.93 -9.33
CA PHE A 61 11.25 -6.26 -8.01
C PHE A 61 12.73 -5.89 -7.86
N GLU A 62 13.62 -6.38 -8.72
CA GLU A 62 15.04 -6.06 -8.65
C GLU A 62 15.29 -4.54 -8.78
N LEU A 63 14.55 -3.88 -9.68
CA LEU A 63 14.66 -2.45 -9.91
C LEU A 63 14.19 -1.61 -8.73
N GLN A 64 13.24 -2.09 -7.93
CA GLN A 64 12.71 -1.36 -6.77
C GLN A 64 13.63 -1.43 -5.56
N PHE A 65 14.62 -2.32 -5.52
CA PHE A 65 15.53 -2.50 -4.38
C PHE A 65 16.91 -1.88 -4.56
N ASP A 66 17.12 -1.11 -5.63
CA ASP A 66 18.26 -0.20 -5.74
C ASP A 66 17.97 1.05 -4.89
N ASN A 67 18.44 1.06 -3.63
CA ASN A 67 18.26 2.19 -2.71
C ASN A 67 18.79 3.54 -3.25
N GLU A 68 19.61 3.53 -4.31
CA GLU A 68 20.15 4.74 -4.92
C GLU A 68 19.26 5.31 -6.04
N LYS A 69 18.34 4.52 -6.60
CA LYS A 69 17.60 4.86 -7.83
C LYS A 69 16.13 4.51 -7.77
N ALA A 70 15.30 5.45 -8.20
CA ALA A 70 13.89 5.16 -8.46
C ALA A 70 13.73 4.49 -9.83
N THR A 71 12.72 3.64 -9.95
CA THR A 71 12.18 3.22 -11.24
C THR A 71 11.21 4.30 -11.73
N ILE A 72 11.44 4.86 -12.92
CA ILE A 72 10.61 5.94 -13.47
C ILE A 72 9.97 5.48 -14.78
N GLN A 73 8.64 5.51 -14.83
CA GLN A 73 7.88 5.20 -16.04
C GLN A 73 6.88 6.30 -16.39
N LYS A 74 6.91 6.77 -17.63
CA LYS A 74 5.92 7.70 -18.16
C LYS A 74 4.58 6.98 -18.44
N LEU A 75 3.46 7.55 -18.00
CA LEU A 75 2.10 7.00 -18.20
C LEU A 75 1.26 7.77 -19.21
N GLY A 76 1.64 9.01 -19.52
CA GLY A 76 0.93 9.86 -20.48
C GLY A 76 1.83 10.98 -20.98
N ASN A 77 1.28 12.15 -21.25
CA ASN A 77 2.09 13.29 -21.68
C ASN A 77 2.93 13.85 -20.53
N ASN A 78 2.32 13.95 -19.34
CA ASN A 78 2.80 14.74 -18.21
C ASN A 78 2.81 13.98 -16.87
N THR A 79 2.35 12.73 -16.86
CA THR A 79 2.22 11.91 -15.65
C THR A 79 3.21 10.76 -15.67
N TYR A 80 3.85 10.54 -14.53
CA TYR A 80 4.85 9.50 -14.31
C TYR A 80 4.48 8.67 -13.09
N TRP A 81 4.74 7.38 -13.22
CA TRP A 81 4.80 6.43 -12.12
C TRP A 81 6.24 6.34 -11.63
N VAL A 82 6.47 6.52 -10.34
CA VAL A 82 7.81 6.49 -9.74
C VAL A 82 7.80 5.48 -8.60
N GLY A 83 8.53 4.38 -8.76
CA GLY A 83 8.64 3.29 -7.79
C GLY A 83 9.96 3.34 -7.00
N VAL A 84 9.87 3.12 -5.68
CA VAL A 84 10.99 3.06 -4.73
C VAL A 84 10.66 2.06 -3.60
N ASN A 85 11.48 1.02 -3.43
CA ASN A 85 11.44 0.07 -2.31
C ASN A 85 10.03 -0.51 -2.00
N TYR A 86 9.32 -1.04 -3.02
CA TYR A 86 7.92 -1.50 -3.05
C TYR A 86 6.80 -0.46 -3.19
N TYR A 87 7.09 0.80 -2.95
CA TYR A 87 6.08 1.86 -2.93
C TYR A 87 6.16 2.67 -4.20
N ASN A 88 5.06 3.29 -4.61
CA ASN A 88 5.07 4.13 -5.78
C ASN A 88 4.19 5.37 -5.67
N THR A 89 4.79 6.49 -6.05
CA THR A 89 4.15 7.80 -6.12
C THR A 89 3.76 8.13 -7.55
N THR A 90 2.75 8.98 -7.73
CA THR A 90 2.42 9.56 -9.04
C THR A 90 2.92 10.99 -9.11
N VAL A 91 3.75 11.28 -10.12
CA VAL A 91 4.31 12.61 -10.38
C VAL A 91 3.59 13.22 -11.58
N VAL A 92 2.98 14.38 -11.40
CA VAL A 92 2.31 15.13 -12.47
C VAL A 92 3.07 16.44 -12.71
N VAL A 93 3.44 16.69 -13.97
CA VAL A 93 4.22 17.86 -14.36
C VAL A 93 3.36 18.82 -15.17
N ASP A 94 3.34 20.08 -14.78
CA ASP A 94 2.74 21.16 -15.56
C ASP A 94 3.77 22.27 -15.81
N LYS A 95 3.73 22.87 -17.01
CA LYS A 95 4.70 23.89 -17.42
C LYS A 95 4.63 25.15 -16.56
N LYS A 96 3.44 25.52 -16.08
CA LYS A 96 3.19 26.75 -15.32
C LYS A 96 3.00 26.44 -13.84
N ALA A 97 2.23 25.40 -13.52
CA ALA A 97 1.90 25.10 -12.12
C ALA A 97 3.04 24.42 -11.37
N GLY A 98 3.96 23.72 -12.04
CA GLY A 98 5.07 23.03 -11.39
C GLY A 98 4.87 21.52 -11.33
N VAL A 99 5.26 20.90 -10.23
CA VAL A 99 5.14 19.46 -9.98
C VAL A 99 4.14 19.20 -8.86
N MET A 100 3.21 18.28 -9.11
CA MET A 100 2.33 17.69 -8.11
C MET A 100 2.78 16.27 -7.81
N LEU A 101 2.99 15.96 -6.53
CA LEU A 101 3.25 14.62 -6.02
C LEU A 101 2.00 14.05 -5.37
N ILE A 102 1.56 12.87 -5.81
CA ILE A 102 0.46 12.14 -5.18
C ILE A 102 1.06 11.00 -4.39
N ASP A 103 0.85 11.05 -3.07
CA ASP A 103 1.50 10.22 -2.05
C ASP A 103 3.02 10.40 -2.02
N PRO A 104 3.55 11.29 -1.16
CA PRO A 104 4.99 11.56 -1.06
C PRO A 104 5.84 10.42 -0.44
N LEU A 105 5.23 9.26 -0.20
CA LEU A 105 5.83 8.04 0.35
C LEU A 105 6.34 8.20 1.78
N GLY A 106 6.98 7.15 2.33
CA GLY A 106 7.72 7.19 3.60
C GLY A 106 8.94 8.12 3.57
N ALA A 107 9.34 8.66 4.73
CA ALA A 107 10.40 9.66 4.81
C ALA A 107 11.78 9.15 4.31
N ASP A 108 12.06 7.87 4.51
CA ASP A 108 13.26 7.15 4.06
C ASP A 108 13.42 7.11 2.53
N ARG A 109 12.34 7.35 1.76
CA ARG A 109 12.34 7.30 0.29
C ARG A 109 12.44 8.67 -0.37
N VAL A 110 12.23 9.75 0.39
CA VAL A 110 12.08 11.11 -0.16
C VAL A 110 13.30 11.55 -0.95
N ALA A 111 14.53 11.24 -0.49
CA ALA A 111 15.75 11.60 -1.20
C ALA A 111 15.77 11.01 -2.63
N THR A 112 15.34 9.76 -2.77
CA THR A 112 15.26 9.05 -4.06
C THR A 112 14.13 9.59 -4.92
N VAL A 113 12.98 9.92 -4.32
CA VAL A 113 11.87 10.61 -5.02
C VAL A 113 12.30 11.97 -5.56
N LEU A 114 13.00 12.80 -4.77
CA LEU A 114 13.48 14.12 -5.21
C LEU A 114 14.48 14.00 -6.38
N LYS A 115 15.38 13.02 -6.34
CA LYS A 115 16.28 12.70 -7.47
C LYS A 115 15.48 12.30 -8.71
N ALA A 116 14.43 11.49 -8.56
CA ALA A 116 13.57 11.08 -9.67
C ALA A 116 12.82 12.27 -10.28
N VAL A 117 12.23 13.13 -9.45
CA VAL A 117 11.58 14.37 -9.91
C VAL A 117 12.55 15.24 -10.70
N LYS A 118 13.80 15.37 -10.24
CA LYS A 118 14.84 16.14 -10.93
C LYS A 118 15.23 15.56 -12.29
N GLN A 119 15.19 14.23 -12.45
CA GLN A 119 15.37 13.57 -13.75
C GLN A 119 14.20 13.83 -14.69
N ILE A 120 12.98 13.89 -14.16
CA ILE A 120 11.76 14.15 -14.92
C ILE A 120 11.70 15.62 -15.39
N THR A 121 12.03 16.57 -14.50
CA THR A 121 11.84 18.00 -14.76
C THR A 121 12.65 18.90 -13.83
N ASN A 122 12.90 20.13 -14.27
CA ASN A 122 13.48 21.20 -13.45
C ASN A 122 12.43 22.11 -12.80
N LYS A 123 11.14 21.78 -12.93
CA LYS A 123 10.04 22.57 -12.37
C LYS A 123 9.95 22.40 -10.84
N PRO A 124 9.54 23.43 -10.11
CA PRO A 124 9.40 23.37 -8.66
C PRO A 124 8.25 22.43 -8.25
N ILE A 125 8.37 21.80 -7.06
CA ILE A 125 7.28 21.06 -6.42
C ILE A 125 6.37 22.06 -5.73
N THR A 126 5.13 22.15 -6.21
CA THR A 126 4.16 23.16 -5.76
C THR A 126 2.89 22.53 -5.21
N ALA A 127 2.69 21.22 -5.40
CA ALA A 127 1.56 20.52 -4.81
C ALA A 127 1.94 19.12 -4.28
N MET A 128 1.32 18.75 -3.17
CA MET A 128 1.21 17.36 -2.72
C MET A 128 -0.25 16.96 -2.59
N VAL A 129 -0.53 15.68 -2.74
CA VAL A 129 -1.85 15.09 -2.52
C VAL A 129 -1.70 13.90 -1.60
N TYR A 130 -2.53 13.82 -0.57
CA TYR A 130 -2.66 12.63 0.27
C TYR A 130 -3.86 11.81 -0.20
N SER A 131 -3.62 10.56 -0.60
CA SER A 131 -4.69 9.62 -0.92
C SER A 131 -5.42 9.15 0.34
N HIS A 132 -4.66 8.82 1.39
CA HIS A 132 -5.12 8.39 2.71
C HIS A 132 -4.01 8.52 3.77
N TYR A 133 -4.36 8.46 5.05
CA TYR A 133 -3.43 8.57 6.16
C TYR A 133 -2.88 7.19 6.56
N HIS A 134 -1.89 6.74 5.81
CA HIS A 134 -0.94 5.70 6.17
C HIS A 134 0.48 6.22 5.92
N LEU A 135 1.38 6.05 6.90
CA LEU A 135 2.65 6.79 6.95
C LEU A 135 3.57 6.44 5.77
N ASP A 136 3.53 5.20 5.30
CA ASP A 136 4.23 4.76 4.11
C ASP A 136 3.80 5.47 2.81
N HIS A 137 2.64 6.15 2.80
CA HIS A 137 2.16 6.99 1.69
C HIS A 137 2.35 8.49 1.92
N VAL A 138 2.36 8.97 3.18
CA VAL A 138 2.31 10.42 3.48
C VAL A 138 3.40 10.96 4.41
N GLU A 139 4.18 10.12 5.08
CA GLU A 139 5.17 10.55 6.07
C GLU A 139 6.25 11.47 5.48
N GLY A 140 6.67 11.18 4.24
CA GLY A 140 7.65 11.95 3.48
C GLY A 140 7.23 13.39 3.20
N ALA A 141 5.97 13.74 3.41
CA ALA A 141 5.47 15.10 3.26
C ALA A 141 6.25 16.12 4.11
N SER A 142 6.64 15.76 5.34
CA SER A 142 7.44 16.63 6.22
C SER A 142 8.78 16.97 5.56
N THR A 143 9.49 15.95 5.08
CA THR A 143 10.81 16.12 4.44
C THR A 143 10.72 16.88 3.12
N ILE A 144 9.64 16.67 2.34
CA ILE A 144 9.41 17.41 1.10
C ILE A 144 9.08 18.87 1.37
N GLN A 145 8.26 19.17 2.38
CA GLN A 145 7.98 20.55 2.77
C GLN A 145 9.25 21.27 3.20
N ASP A 146 10.07 20.64 4.05
CA ASP A 146 11.40 21.13 4.42
C ASP A 146 12.29 21.43 3.20
N TYR A 147 12.29 20.52 2.21
CA TYR A 147 13.02 20.72 0.97
C TYR A 147 12.49 21.92 0.18
N VAL A 148 11.16 22.06 0.04
CA VAL A 148 10.53 23.19 -0.64
C VAL A 148 10.88 24.51 0.03
N ASP A 149 10.68 24.62 1.35
CA ASP A 149 10.92 25.84 2.12
C ASP A 149 12.39 26.30 2.07
N LYS A 150 13.34 25.35 1.97
CA LYS A 150 14.78 25.65 1.90
C LYS A 150 15.29 25.95 0.49
N ASN A 151 14.68 25.36 -0.55
CA ASN A 151 15.27 25.33 -1.89
C ASN A 151 14.41 26.02 -2.97
N GLN A 152 13.19 26.44 -2.66
CA GLN A 152 12.22 26.96 -3.62
C GLN A 152 11.49 28.18 -3.03
N SER A 153 10.97 29.04 -3.91
CA SER A 153 10.22 30.25 -3.48
C SER A 153 8.70 30.08 -3.59
N GLU A 154 8.30 29.10 -4.37
CA GLU A 154 6.93 28.75 -4.68
C GLU A 154 6.27 28.08 -3.47
N LYS A 155 5.04 28.48 -3.19
CA LYS A 155 4.28 27.92 -2.07
C LYS A 155 3.84 26.48 -2.38
N LEU A 156 4.03 25.60 -1.40
CA LEU A 156 3.49 24.24 -1.44
C LEU A 156 2.00 24.24 -1.04
N GLU A 157 1.16 23.67 -1.89
CA GLU A 157 -0.24 23.37 -1.57
C GLU A 157 -0.43 21.87 -1.35
N ILE A 158 -0.95 21.50 -0.18
CA ILE A 158 -1.24 20.12 0.19
C ILE A 158 -2.75 19.89 0.11
N TYR A 159 -3.17 18.95 -0.73
CA TYR A 159 -4.57 18.59 -0.98
C TYR A 159 -4.92 17.27 -0.30
N ALA A 160 -6.05 17.24 0.41
CA ALA A 160 -6.55 16.01 1.01
C ALA A 160 -8.08 16.04 1.15
N SER A 161 -8.67 14.88 1.43
CA SER A 161 -10.09 14.80 1.79
C SER A 161 -10.30 15.29 3.24
N GLN A 162 -11.54 15.67 3.58
CA GLN A 162 -11.89 15.95 4.97
C GLN A 162 -11.61 14.74 5.88
N ALA A 163 -11.87 13.52 5.41
CA ALA A 163 -11.62 12.31 6.19
C ALA A 163 -10.13 12.08 6.48
N VAL A 164 -9.24 12.40 5.52
CA VAL A 164 -7.79 12.36 5.75
C VAL A 164 -7.38 13.39 6.79
N TYR A 165 -7.89 14.63 6.68
CA TYR A 165 -7.62 15.66 7.69
C TYR A 165 -8.08 15.22 9.08
N ASP A 166 -9.30 14.69 9.20
CA ASP A 166 -9.85 14.23 10.47
C ASP A 166 -9.02 13.08 11.07
N LYS A 167 -8.54 12.15 10.23
CA LYS A 167 -7.66 11.05 10.67
C LYS A 167 -6.29 11.56 11.11
N ILE A 168 -5.68 12.52 10.40
CA ILE A 168 -4.44 13.19 10.86
C ILE A 168 -4.66 13.81 12.23
N MET A 169 -5.74 14.58 12.40
CA MET A 169 -6.08 15.24 13.67
C MET A 169 -6.28 14.25 14.81
N HIS A 170 -6.88 13.09 14.55
CA HIS A 170 -7.04 12.02 15.54
C HIS A 170 -5.70 11.47 16.04
N HIS A 171 -4.65 11.53 15.22
CA HIS A 171 -3.30 11.07 15.57
C HIS A 171 -2.37 12.20 16.04
N THR A 172 -2.88 13.41 16.25
CA THR A 172 -2.10 14.53 16.80
C THR A 172 -1.92 14.39 18.30
N THR A 173 -0.78 14.90 18.79
CA THR A 173 -0.56 15.15 20.22
C THR A 173 -0.65 16.66 20.50
N LYS A 174 -0.62 17.03 21.78
CA LYS A 174 -0.39 18.41 22.19
C LYS A 174 0.91 18.50 22.97
N ASN A 175 1.72 19.51 22.67
CA ASN A 175 2.91 19.81 23.46
C ASN A 175 2.54 20.49 24.79
N ASP A 176 3.54 20.76 25.63
CA ASP A 176 3.36 21.41 26.94
C ASP A 176 2.70 22.81 26.85
N ASN A 177 2.79 23.46 25.69
CA ASN A 177 2.15 24.75 25.41
C ASN A 177 0.71 24.62 24.88
N GLY A 178 0.21 23.38 24.73
CA GLY A 178 -1.11 23.08 24.19
C GLY A 178 -1.22 23.17 22.67
N GLU A 179 -0.10 23.31 21.96
CA GLU A 179 -0.04 23.39 20.49
C GLU A 179 -0.16 22.00 19.88
N ILE A 180 -0.83 21.91 18.73
CA ILE A 180 -1.04 20.65 18.01
C ILE A 180 0.28 20.20 17.38
N GLU A 181 0.68 18.97 17.66
CA GLU A 181 1.79 18.28 17.02
C GLU A 181 1.26 17.19 16.10
N ALA A 182 1.29 17.46 14.80
CA ALA A 182 0.98 16.48 13.76
C ALA A 182 2.25 15.79 13.30
N LYS A 183 2.16 14.48 13.00
CA LYS A 183 3.29 13.69 12.46
C LYS A 183 3.69 14.10 11.04
N ILE A 184 2.77 14.73 10.32
CA ILE A 184 2.95 15.20 8.93
C ILE A 184 2.32 16.60 8.79
N PRO A 185 2.71 17.38 7.77
CA PRO A 185 2.11 18.67 7.49
C PRO A 185 0.60 18.56 7.27
N LEU A 186 -0.15 19.45 7.91
CA LEU A 186 -1.60 19.53 7.72
C LEU A 186 -1.93 19.94 6.27
N PRO A 187 -2.94 19.32 5.65
CA PRO A 187 -3.39 19.71 4.33
C PRO A 187 -3.86 21.18 4.30
N THR A 188 -3.31 21.96 3.37
CA THR A 188 -3.69 23.37 3.16
C THR A 188 -5.00 23.53 2.38
N LYS A 189 -5.44 22.47 1.69
CA LYS A 189 -6.66 22.41 0.86
C LYS A 189 -7.45 21.16 1.22
N VAL A 190 -8.39 21.31 2.15
CA VAL A 190 -9.27 20.23 2.61
C VAL A 190 -10.65 20.38 1.96
N GLN A 191 -11.16 19.31 1.34
CA GLN A 191 -12.47 19.31 0.69
C GLN A 191 -13.19 17.97 0.87
N GLN A 192 -14.52 17.98 0.74
CA GLN A 192 -15.30 16.75 0.66
C GLN A 192 -15.37 16.23 -0.77
N TYR A 193 -15.13 14.94 -0.96
CA TYR A 193 -15.08 14.31 -2.28
C TYR A 193 -16.22 13.32 -2.58
N LYS A 194 -17.27 13.27 -1.73
CA LYS A 194 -18.44 12.38 -1.91
C LYS A 194 -19.17 12.56 -3.24
N ARG A 195 -19.22 13.79 -3.78
CA ARG A 195 -19.81 14.10 -5.11
C ARG A 195 -18.77 14.20 -6.23
N GLY A 196 -17.52 13.86 -5.92
CA GLY A 196 -16.37 14.11 -6.76
C GLY A 196 -16.04 15.60 -6.88
N LYS A 197 -14.75 15.95 -6.91
CA LYS A 197 -14.28 17.32 -7.13
C LYS A 197 -13.18 17.32 -8.16
N THR A 198 -13.26 18.19 -9.15
CA THR A 198 -12.15 18.41 -10.08
C THR A 198 -11.49 19.75 -9.77
N ILE A 199 -10.16 19.74 -9.67
CA ILE A 199 -9.32 20.93 -9.64
C ILE A 199 -8.52 21.05 -10.94
N LYS A 200 -8.01 22.25 -11.21
CA LYS A 200 -7.01 22.47 -12.25
C LYS A 200 -5.65 22.65 -11.60
N PHE A 201 -4.68 21.84 -12.01
CA PHE A 201 -3.27 22.03 -11.71
C PHE A 201 -2.58 22.45 -13.01
N GLY A 202 -2.53 23.77 -13.25
CA GLY A 202 -2.24 24.32 -14.57
C GLY A 202 -3.22 23.82 -15.61
N ASP A 203 -2.73 23.13 -16.63
CA ASP A 203 -3.55 22.55 -17.70
C ASP A 203 -4.03 21.12 -17.37
N GLN A 204 -3.60 20.55 -16.23
CA GLN A 204 -4.02 19.22 -15.78
C GLN A 204 -5.33 19.28 -15.01
N ARG A 205 -6.28 18.41 -15.36
CA ARG A 205 -7.53 18.20 -14.61
C ARG A 205 -7.36 17.00 -13.67
N VAL A 206 -7.41 17.26 -12.37
CA VAL A 206 -7.27 16.23 -11.33
C VAL A 206 -8.61 16.10 -10.61
N ARG A 207 -9.22 14.91 -10.66
CA ARG A 207 -10.54 14.62 -10.05
C ARG A 207 -10.37 13.71 -8.83
N PHE A 208 -10.78 14.21 -7.67
CA PHE A 208 -10.83 13.48 -6.40
C PHE A 208 -12.22 12.89 -6.19
N ILE A 209 -12.29 11.64 -5.73
CA ILE A 209 -13.54 10.95 -5.45
C ILE A 209 -13.36 10.16 -4.16
N ALA A 210 -14.24 10.38 -3.19
CA ALA A 210 -14.33 9.49 -2.04
C ALA A 210 -15.02 8.19 -2.49
N PRO A 211 -14.37 7.02 -2.37
CA PRO A 211 -14.98 5.73 -2.62
C PRO A 211 -16.19 5.54 -1.69
N LYS A 212 -17.16 4.75 -2.13
CA LYS A 212 -18.39 4.52 -1.33
C LYS A 212 -18.27 3.30 -0.46
N GLY A 213 -17.51 2.30 -0.91
CA GLY A 213 -17.28 1.08 -0.17
C GLY A 213 -16.40 1.32 1.06
N HIS A 214 -15.49 2.30 0.99
CA HIS A 214 -14.48 2.55 2.04
C HIS A 214 -13.63 1.29 2.25
N GLY A 215 -13.26 0.62 1.14
CA GLY A 215 -12.70 -0.73 1.17
C GLY A 215 -11.44 -0.86 2.03
N HIS A 216 -10.42 -0.09 1.68
CA HIS A 216 -9.17 -0.05 2.44
C HIS A 216 -9.34 0.67 3.77
N THR A 217 -9.61 1.97 3.73
CA THR A 217 -9.91 2.80 4.90
C THR A 217 -10.98 3.85 4.57
N PRO A 218 -11.73 4.38 5.58
CA PRO A 218 -12.74 5.42 5.37
C PRO A 218 -12.23 6.73 4.77
N ASP A 219 -10.93 7.01 4.89
CA ASP A 219 -10.31 8.23 4.39
C ASP A 219 -9.70 8.13 3.00
N ASN A 220 -9.69 6.92 2.42
CA ASN A 220 -9.11 6.61 1.12
C ASN A 220 -9.77 7.43 0.00
N THR A 221 -8.97 7.89 -0.97
CA THR A 221 -9.41 8.82 -2.03
C THR A 221 -8.92 8.34 -3.39
N MET A 222 -9.83 8.17 -4.34
CA MET A 222 -9.49 7.98 -5.75
C MET A 222 -9.07 9.31 -6.36
N ILE A 223 -7.90 9.35 -7.00
CA ILE A 223 -7.34 10.56 -7.61
C ILE A 223 -7.11 10.30 -9.10
N TRP A 224 -7.92 10.94 -9.95
CA TRP A 224 -7.91 10.72 -11.38
C TRP A 224 -7.34 11.90 -12.15
N ILE A 225 -6.16 11.68 -12.76
CA ILE A 225 -5.51 12.60 -13.67
C ILE A 225 -6.15 12.41 -15.05
N GLN A 226 -7.16 13.25 -15.35
CA GLN A 226 -8.07 12.99 -16.47
C GLN A 226 -7.39 13.11 -17.84
N ASN A 227 -6.45 14.05 -17.98
CA ASN A 227 -5.75 14.32 -19.24
C ASN A 227 -4.94 13.09 -19.70
N ASP A 228 -4.20 12.48 -18.78
CA ASP A 228 -3.34 11.32 -19.05
C ASP A 228 -4.02 9.98 -18.75
N LYS A 229 -5.28 10.01 -18.29
CA LYS A 229 -6.07 8.81 -18.01
C LYS A 229 -5.42 7.91 -16.94
N VAL A 230 -4.80 8.53 -15.94
CA VAL A 230 -4.14 7.83 -14.82
C VAL A 230 -5.01 7.91 -13.58
N MET A 231 -5.38 6.77 -13.02
CA MET A 231 -5.96 6.65 -11.69
C MET A 231 -4.84 6.43 -10.67
N HIS A 232 -4.92 7.10 -9.54
CA HIS A 232 -4.16 6.75 -8.35
C HIS A 232 -5.17 6.33 -7.27
N PHE A 233 -5.07 5.09 -6.81
CA PHE A 233 -5.95 4.52 -5.79
C PHE A 233 -5.16 3.56 -4.92
N ALA A 234 -4.41 4.15 -3.97
CA ALA A 234 -3.47 3.46 -3.11
C ALA A 234 -4.14 2.38 -2.25
N ASP A 235 -3.43 1.26 -2.07
CA ASP A 235 -3.79 0.08 -1.27
C ASP A 235 -5.06 -0.66 -1.71
N MET A 236 -5.63 -0.28 -2.85
CA MET A 236 -6.83 -0.92 -3.38
C MET A 236 -6.52 -1.95 -4.47
N ILE A 237 -5.33 -1.91 -5.05
CA ILE A 237 -4.88 -2.91 -6.03
C ILE A 237 -3.36 -2.98 -6.01
N ASN A 238 -2.82 -4.19 -6.10
CA ASN A 238 -1.39 -4.45 -6.28
C ASN A 238 -1.19 -5.13 -7.65
N PRO A 239 -1.11 -4.37 -8.76
CA PRO A 239 -1.07 -4.98 -10.09
C PRO A 239 0.15 -5.89 -10.27
N ASP A 240 -0.01 -6.95 -11.06
CA ASP A 240 1.04 -7.96 -11.36
C ASP A 240 1.47 -8.83 -10.16
N GLN A 241 0.69 -8.82 -9.08
CA GLN A 241 0.92 -9.65 -7.90
C GLN A 241 -0.40 -9.94 -7.17
N LEU A 242 -0.39 -10.86 -6.20
CA LEU A 242 -1.51 -10.96 -5.27
C LEU A 242 -1.55 -9.71 -4.36
N PRO A 243 -2.73 -9.30 -3.86
CA PRO A 243 -2.81 -8.24 -2.87
C PRO A 243 -1.88 -8.52 -1.69
N PHE A 244 -1.30 -7.47 -1.12
CA PHE A 244 -0.54 -7.62 0.11
C PHE A 244 -1.49 -8.14 1.21
N TYR A 245 -0.97 -8.95 2.13
CA TYR A 245 -1.60 -9.45 3.36
C TYR A 245 -3.03 -8.92 3.67
N ASN A 246 -4.03 -9.82 3.77
CA ASN A 246 -5.43 -9.45 4.06
C ASN A 246 -6.00 -8.36 3.12
N PHE A 247 -5.67 -8.37 1.82
CA PHE A 247 -6.09 -7.33 0.86
C PHE A 247 -5.65 -5.92 1.28
N ALA A 248 -4.36 -5.76 1.55
CA ALA A 248 -3.72 -4.57 2.12
C ALA A 248 -4.27 -4.18 3.50
N GLY A 249 -4.86 -5.12 4.23
CA GLY A 249 -5.51 -4.83 5.51
C GLY A 249 -6.88 -4.16 5.37
N ALA A 250 -7.56 -4.34 4.24
CA ALA A 250 -8.87 -3.74 3.97
C ALA A 250 -9.83 -3.79 5.17
N GLU A 251 -10.18 -2.62 5.71
CA GLU A 251 -11.05 -2.49 6.89
C GLU A 251 -12.47 -2.97 6.57
N ASN A 252 -12.95 -2.77 5.34
CA ASN A 252 -14.25 -3.22 4.86
C ASN A 252 -14.12 -4.04 3.57
N PHE A 253 -14.12 -5.37 3.68
CA PHE A 253 -13.91 -6.25 2.52
C PHE A 253 -15.05 -6.17 1.49
N HIS A 254 -16.30 -6.13 1.93
CA HIS A 254 -17.43 -5.91 1.03
C HIS A 254 -17.29 -4.58 0.27
N GLY A 255 -16.93 -3.53 1.00
CA GLY A 255 -16.63 -2.21 0.42
C GLY A 255 -15.46 -2.23 -0.56
N TYR A 256 -14.44 -3.04 -0.31
CA TYR A 256 -13.29 -3.22 -1.18
C TYR A 256 -13.71 -3.74 -2.56
N GLU A 257 -14.56 -4.76 -2.61
CA GLU A 257 -15.14 -5.24 -3.87
C GLU A 257 -16.04 -4.21 -4.56
N GLU A 258 -16.88 -3.49 -3.80
CA GLU A 258 -17.71 -2.44 -4.37
C GLU A 258 -16.87 -1.37 -5.07
N ASP A 259 -15.77 -0.96 -4.45
CA ASP A 259 -14.86 0.06 -4.96
C ASP A 259 -14.05 -0.44 -6.18
N LEU A 260 -13.64 -1.71 -6.21
CA LEU A 260 -13.06 -2.35 -7.39
C LEU A 260 -14.05 -2.40 -8.56
N ARG A 261 -15.30 -2.83 -8.31
CA ARG A 261 -16.36 -2.84 -9.33
C ARG A 261 -16.68 -1.41 -9.78
N PHE A 262 -16.57 -0.43 -8.88
CA PHE A 262 -16.74 0.99 -9.17
C PHE A 262 -15.65 1.54 -10.10
N LEU A 263 -14.40 1.07 -10.00
CA LEU A 263 -13.33 1.42 -10.95
C LEU A 263 -13.64 0.98 -12.38
N LEU A 264 -14.34 -0.15 -12.56
CA LEU A 264 -14.68 -0.71 -13.87
C LEU A 264 -15.92 -0.08 -14.52
N LYS A 265 -16.71 0.71 -13.78
CA LYS A 265 -17.93 1.33 -14.33
C LYS A 265 -17.59 2.36 -15.41
N LYS A 266 -18.14 2.15 -16.62
CA LYS A 266 -17.98 3.00 -17.82
C LYS A 266 -18.53 4.44 -17.72
N GLY A 267 -19.05 4.87 -16.57
CA GLY A 267 -19.63 6.21 -16.36
C GLY A 267 -18.58 7.32 -16.38
N GLU A 268 -18.68 8.33 -15.50
CA GLU A 268 -17.70 9.44 -15.42
C GLU A 268 -16.23 8.99 -15.34
N ARG A 269 -15.97 7.74 -14.95
CA ARG A 269 -14.65 7.11 -14.77
C ARG A 269 -14.17 6.28 -15.97
N GLY A 270 -15.02 6.05 -16.98
CA GLY A 270 -14.85 5.03 -18.02
C GLY A 270 -13.69 5.19 -19.01
N HIS A 271 -12.69 6.02 -18.71
CA HIS A 271 -11.59 6.34 -19.62
C HIS A 271 -10.20 6.29 -18.99
N TRP A 272 -10.04 5.90 -17.73
CA TRP A 272 -8.69 5.64 -17.22
C TRP A 272 -8.07 4.43 -17.96
N LYS A 273 -6.76 4.49 -18.15
CA LYS A 273 -5.94 3.48 -18.86
C LYS A 273 -4.94 2.81 -17.92
N TYR A 274 -4.45 3.59 -16.95
CA TYR A 274 -3.45 3.16 -15.98
C TYR A 274 -3.99 3.36 -14.58
N VAL A 275 -3.66 2.46 -13.66
CA VAL A 275 -3.84 2.67 -12.22
C VAL A 275 -2.52 2.49 -11.49
N ASN A 276 -2.14 3.49 -10.71
CA ASN A 276 -1.14 3.39 -9.66
C ASN A 276 -1.88 2.97 -8.38
N GLY A 277 -1.51 1.82 -7.82
CA GLY A 277 -2.10 1.27 -6.60
C GLY A 277 -1.33 1.56 -5.32
N GLY A 278 -0.34 2.47 -5.36
CA GLY A 278 0.60 2.73 -4.26
C GLY A 278 1.68 1.64 -4.12
N HIS A 279 1.39 0.44 -4.62
CA HIS A 279 2.25 -0.75 -4.57
C HIS A 279 2.15 -1.59 -5.85
N GLY A 280 3.12 -2.47 -6.07
CA GLY A 280 3.16 -3.35 -7.24
C GLY A 280 3.47 -2.63 -8.55
N ASN A 281 3.13 -3.26 -9.66
CA ASN A 281 3.39 -2.75 -10.99
C ASN A 281 2.30 -1.75 -11.43
N ILE A 282 2.43 -1.20 -12.63
CA ILE A 282 1.42 -0.31 -13.21
C ILE A 282 0.20 -1.16 -13.61
N GLY A 283 -0.98 -0.78 -13.11
CA GLY A 283 -2.22 -1.51 -13.37
C GLY A 283 -3.01 -0.98 -14.55
N SER A 284 -3.98 -1.77 -14.96
CA SER A 284 -4.94 -1.52 -16.03
C SER A 284 -6.34 -1.98 -15.61
N PRO A 285 -7.40 -1.68 -16.37
CA PRO A 285 -8.72 -2.23 -16.10
C PRO A 285 -8.75 -3.76 -16.07
N GLU A 286 -7.81 -4.42 -16.76
CA GLU A 286 -7.71 -5.88 -16.74
C GLU A 286 -7.18 -6.41 -15.42
N ASP A 287 -6.25 -5.71 -14.76
CA ASP A 287 -5.76 -6.11 -13.45
C ASP A 287 -6.87 -6.05 -12.39
N VAL A 288 -7.76 -5.05 -12.48
CA VAL A 288 -8.94 -4.96 -11.60
C VAL A 288 -9.89 -6.14 -11.84
N ARG A 289 -10.08 -6.58 -13.11
CA ARG A 289 -10.90 -7.76 -13.41
C ARG A 289 -10.29 -9.05 -12.88
N LYS A 290 -8.99 -9.23 -13.06
CA LYS A 290 -8.25 -10.39 -12.54
C LYS A 290 -8.30 -10.47 -11.02
N LEU A 291 -8.23 -9.33 -10.33
CA LEU A 291 -8.39 -9.28 -8.88
C LEU A 291 -9.81 -9.67 -8.45
N LEU A 292 -10.84 -9.17 -9.12
CA LEU A 292 -12.22 -9.59 -8.86
C LEU A 292 -12.41 -11.09 -9.16
N GLU A 293 -11.83 -11.61 -10.23
CA GLU A 293 -11.85 -13.05 -10.55
C GLU A 293 -11.18 -13.87 -9.44
N TYR A 294 -10.02 -13.44 -8.94
CA TYR A 294 -9.34 -14.08 -7.81
C TYR A 294 -10.20 -14.08 -6.52
N ILE A 295 -10.95 -13.01 -6.25
CA ILE A 295 -11.88 -12.96 -5.10
C ILE A 295 -13.02 -13.97 -5.28
N GLU A 296 -13.59 -14.10 -6.48
CA GLU A 296 -14.63 -15.11 -6.76
C GLU A 296 -14.10 -16.55 -6.65
N ASP A 297 -12.87 -16.80 -7.11
CA ASP A 297 -12.21 -18.10 -6.98
C ASP A 297 -11.96 -18.44 -5.50
N LEU A 298 -11.47 -17.48 -4.69
CA LEU A 298 -11.36 -17.63 -3.24
C LEU A 298 -12.71 -17.98 -2.62
N ARG A 299 -13.77 -17.24 -2.93
CA ARG A 299 -15.12 -17.50 -2.41
C ARG A 299 -15.61 -18.91 -2.76
N THR A 300 -15.33 -19.34 -4.00
CA THR A 300 -15.68 -20.69 -4.48
C THR A 300 -14.94 -21.77 -3.70
N GLU A 301 -13.62 -21.64 -3.55
CA GLU A 301 -12.82 -22.64 -2.85
C GLU A 301 -13.06 -22.63 -1.33
N VAL A 302 -13.26 -21.45 -0.71
CA VAL A 302 -13.66 -21.34 0.70
C VAL A 302 -15.00 -22.05 0.92
N GLY A 303 -15.98 -21.87 0.03
CA GLY A 303 -17.26 -22.58 0.09
C GLY A 303 -17.11 -24.10 0.07
N LYS A 304 -16.27 -24.64 -0.83
CA LYS A 304 -15.98 -26.09 -0.86
C LYS A 304 -15.29 -26.59 0.40
N GLN A 305 -14.36 -25.81 0.96
CA GLN A 305 -13.69 -26.18 2.21
C GLN A 305 -14.65 -26.12 3.40
N LEU A 306 -15.63 -25.20 3.39
CA LEU A 306 -16.71 -25.16 4.38
C LEU A 306 -17.64 -26.38 4.32
N ASP A 307 -17.88 -26.96 3.14
CA ASP A 307 -18.63 -28.22 3.02
C ASP A 307 -17.88 -29.41 3.65
N ILE A 308 -16.54 -29.41 3.60
CA ILE A 308 -15.68 -30.43 4.20
C ILE A 308 -15.56 -30.21 5.72
N ALA A 309 -15.36 -28.96 6.13
CA ALA A 309 -15.13 -28.55 7.51
C ALA A 309 -16.11 -27.42 7.90
N PRO A 310 -17.40 -27.75 8.16
CA PRO A 310 -18.40 -26.75 8.50
C PRO A 310 -18.09 -26.08 9.84
N TYR A 311 -18.64 -24.88 10.05
CA TYR A 311 -18.52 -24.16 11.32
C TYR A 311 -19.19 -24.96 12.45
N GLN A 312 -18.39 -25.65 13.25
CA GLN A 312 -18.84 -26.45 14.40
C GLN A 312 -17.91 -26.25 15.59
N PRO A 313 -18.28 -25.40 16.57
CA PRO A 313 -17.49 -25.15 17.78
C PRO A 313 -17.10 -26.44 18.51
N GLN A 314 -15.80 -26.61 18.79
CA GLN A 314 -15.30 -27.77 19.54
C GLN A 314 -15.12 -27.45 21.01
N LEU A 315 -16.19 -27.68 21.80
CA LEU A 315 -16.20 -27.42 23.24
C LEU A 315 -15.15 -28.22 24.01
N ALA A 316 -14.76 -29.39 23.48
CA ALA A 316 -13.73 -30.25 24.07
C ALA A 316 -12.35 -29.57 24.15
N ASP A 317 -12.08 -28.57 23.30
CA ASP A 317 -10.81 -27.82 23.34
C ASP A 317 -10.73 -26.88 24.57
N GLY A 318 -11.84 -26.60 25.27
CA GLY A 318 -11.89 -25.71 26.43
C GLY A 318 -11.51 -24.25 26.15
N ASN A 319 -11.19 -23.92 24.90
CA ASN A 319 -10.72 -22.62 24.45
C ASN A 319 -11.13 -22.40 22.98
N HIS A 320 -12.05 -21.46 22.75
CA HIS A 320 -12.55 -21.17 21.41
C HIS A 320 -11.47 -20.69 20.44
N PHE A 321 -10.39 -20.06 20.93
CA PHE A 321 -9.27 -19.64 20.07
C PHE A 321 -8.54 -20.83 19.44
N ILE A 322 -8.37 -21.93 20.17
CA ILE A 322 -7.70 -23.15 19.67
C ILE A 322 -8.50 -23.73 18.52
N TRP A 323 -9.80 -23.90 18.76
CA TRP A 323 -10.71 -24.45 17.76
C TRP A 323 -10.80 -23.56 16.51
N VAL A 324 -11.07 -22.26 16.67
CA VAL A 324 -11.20 -21.33 15.52
C VAL A 324 -9.91 -21.30 14.71
N LYS A 325 -8.74 -21.24 15.37
CA LYS A 325 -7.45 -21.21 14.67
C LYS A 325 -7.23 -22.48 13.86
N ARG A 326 -7.46 -23.66 14.46
CA ARG A 326 -7.34 -24.95 13.76
C ARG A 326 -8.29 -25.04 12.56
N TRP A 327 -9.51 -24.54 12.71
CA TRP A 327 -10.50 -24.49 11.64
C TRP A 327 -10.06 -23.56 10.49
N GLN A 328 -9.63 -22.34 10.81
CA GLN A 328 -9.07 -21.40 9.82
C GLN A 328 -7.88 -21.99 9.07
N ASP A 329 -6.95 -22.64 9.79
CA ASP A 329 -5.76 -23.24 9.19
C ASP A 329 -6.13 -24.38 8.22
N SER A 330 -7.12 -25.20 8.60
CA SER A 330 -7.64 -26.25 7.72
C SER A 330 -8.29 -25.69 6.46
N ILE A 331 -9.16 -24.70 6.59
CA ILE A 331 -9.85 -24.07 5.44
C ILE A 331 -8.83 -23.40 4.52
N SER A 332 -7.96 -22.55 5.08
CA SER A 332 -6.99 -21.78 4.29
C SER A 332 -5.95 -22.65 3.60
N ALA A 333 -5.50 -23.75 4.22
CA ALA A 333 -4.61 -24.71 3.59
C ALA A 333 -5.26 -25.40 2.38
N GLY A 334 -6.51 -25.84 2.50
CA GLY A 334 -7.25 -26.45 1.40
C GLY A 334 -7.52 -25.47 0.25
N VAL A 335 -7.81 -24.20 0.55
CA VAL A 335 -7.94 -23.15 -0.47
C VAL A 335 -6.61 -22.89 -1.18
N ARG A 336 -5.50 -22.80 -0.45
CA ARG A 336 -4.16 -22.64 -1.02
C ARG A 336 -3.85 -23.77 -2.01
N GLU A 337 -4.02 -25.03 -1.59
CA GLU A 337 -3.78 -26.20 -2.45
C GLU A 337 -4.65 -26.15 -3.72
N ALA A 338 -5.94 -25.82 -3.59
CA ALA A 338 -6.85 -25.74 -4.73
C ALA A 338 -6.51 -24.62 -5.72
N LEU A 339 -5.97 -23.50 -5.24
CA LEU A 339 -5.64 -22.34 -6.06
C LEU A 339 -4.21 -22.35 -6.63
N GLU A 340 -3.33 -23.25 -6.16
CA GLU A 340 -1.95 -23.38 -6.64
C GLU A 340 -1.82 -23.54 -8.17
N PRO A 341 -2.63 -24.37 -8.85
CA PRO A 341 -2.50 -24.53 -10.30
C PRO A 341 -2.74 -23.24 -11.10
N LYS A 342 -3.55 -22.31 -10.56
CA LYS A 342 -3.91 -21.06 -11.23
C LYS A 342 -3.06 -19.88 -10.77
N TYR A 343 -2.73 -19.80 -9.48
CA TYR A 343 -2.10 -18.64 -8.86
C TYR A 343 -0.72 -18.92 -8.26
N GLY A 344 -0.23 -20.16 -8.28
CA GLY A 344 1.04 -20.57 -7.65
C GLY A 344 2.28 -19.82 -8.12
N HIS A 345 2.24 -19.27 -9.34
CA HIS A 345 3.32 -18.46 -9.93
C HIS A 345 3.27 -16.98 -9.54
N MET A 346 2.20 -16.52 -8.89
CA MET A 346 2.01 -15.11 -8.54
C MET A 346 2.86 -14.75 -7.32
N TYR A 347 3.44 -13.55 -7.33
CA TYR A 347 4.11 -13.01 -6.16
C TYR A 347 3.18 -12.98 -4.93
N GLY A 348 3.73 -13.40 -3.79
CA GLY A 348 3.01 -13.52 -2.52
C GLY A 348 2.34 -14.88 -2.27
N PHE A 349 2.15 -15.72 -3.31
CA PHE A 349 1.46 -17.01 -3.15
C PHE A 349 2.20 -17.92 -2.16
N ASN A 350 3.51 -18.07 -2.31
CA ASN A 350 4.35 -18.87 -1.41
C ASN A 350 4.69 -18.18 -0.08
N SER A 351 4.19 -16.96 0.14
CA SER A 351 4.45 -16.16 1.33
C SER A 351 3.22 -16.03 2.24
N GLY A 352 2.19 -16.86 2.02
CA GLY A 352 0.99 -16.89 2.87
C GLY A 352 -0.12 -15.93 2.43
N ALA A 353 -0.02 -15.28 1.27
CA ALA A 353 -1.02 -14.30 0.84
C ALA A 353 -2.40 -14.96 0.68
N VAL A 354 -2.47 -16.11 0.01
CA VAL A 354 -3.75 -16.81 -0.26
C VAL A 354 -4.44 -17.19 1.03
N GLU A 355 -3.70 -17.66 2.02
CA GLU A 355 -4.22 -18.09 3.31
C GLU A 355 -4.85 -16.91 4.06
N THR A 356 -4.19 -15.75 4.05
CA THR A 356 -4.73 -14.52 4.66
C THR A 356 -5.99 -14.05 3.94
N HIS A 357 -6.01 -14.12 2.61
CA HIS A 357 -7.17 -13.78 1.80
C HIS A 357 -8.34 -14.74 2.03
N ALA A 358 -8.07 -16.04 2.11
CA ALA A 358 -9.07 -17.08 2.37
C ALA A 358 -9.71 -16.88 3.74
N ILE A 359 -8.94 -16.51 4.77
CA ILE A 359 -9.48 -16.21 6.10
C ILE A 359 -10.37 -14.96 6.07
N LYS A 360 -9.99 -13.91 5.34
CA LYS A 360 -10.82 -12.71 5.17
C LYS A 360 -12.16 -13.05 4.50
N VAL A 361 -12.13 -13.83 3.42
CA VAL A 361 -13.32 -14.29 2.68
C VAL A 361 -14.18 -15.25 3.52
N LEU A 362 -13.55 -16.13 4.30
CA LEU A 362 -14.23 -17.05 5.22
C LEU A 362 -15.16 -16.30 6.16
N PHE A 363 -14.65 -15.26 6.85
CA PHE A 363 -15.47 -14.48 7.77
C PHE A 363 -16.53 -13.62 7.09
N ASP A 364 -16.25 -13.13 5.88
CA ASP A 364 -17.25 -12.45 5.04
C ASP A 364 -18.40 -13.40 4.66
N MET A 365 -18.11 -14.68 4.40
CA MET A 365 -19.12 -15.67 4.03
C MET A 365 -19.93 -16.22 5.21
N THR A 366 -19.34 -16.29 6.41
CA THR A 366 -19.98 -16.93 7.57
C THR A 366 -20.73 -15.96 8.49
N ASP A 367 -20.76 -14.66 8.19
CA ASP A 367 -21.43 -13.62 8.98
C ASP A 367 -21.08 -13.72 10.49
N HIS A 368 -19.81 -13.96 10.82
CA HIS A 368 -19.32 -14.19 12.19
C HIS A 368 -18.15 -13.28 12.56
#